data_AF-A0AAV3J4T3-F1
#
_entry.id   AF-A0AAV3J4T3-F1
#
_cell.length_a   1.000
_cell.length_b   1.000
_cell.length_c   1.000
_cell.angle_alpha   90.00
_cell.angle_beta   90.00
_cell.angle_gamma   90.00
#
_symmetry.space_group_name_H-M   'P 1'
#
loop_
_entity.id
_entity.type
_entity.pdbx_description
1 polymer ?
#
loop_
_entity_poly.entity_id
_entity_poly.type
_entity_poly.pdbx_seq_one_letter_code
_entity_poly.pdbx_strand_id
1 'polypeptide(L)'
;MERLTSEKAKAMLIFTAEELIKKEEYLGDIDRAIGDGDHGIGMSNGAKAICDVLQNDSITDIDQVFKKAGMAMMESMGGASGVIFSSLFLGVGKAAGKKEDLSVEEFGAGLREAVAMIQKRGKAQLGDKTMLDSLIPVADVFQKTQSVDFLEVLEEAVQAAYEGVEKTKKYLAKFGRAKFLGERSLDKQDAGATSVAIIFEAMHEYLKGGIMMKVGFGADENAVEFKNTLKEYAEELGYEVVDFGYYSDSPVDYPAIAFEVAKAVKSETIDRGILCCGTGIGMAIAANKVPGIRAAQLTDIYSAERAQLSNNAQIATFGAFVQGIDSAKLLLEEYLSQSFEAGTRSERKINQIMDYEKNLAK
;
A
#
# COMPACT_ATOMS: atom_id res chain seq x y z
N MET A 1 -4.18 14.09 -0.01
CA MET A 1 -4.50 13.64 1.37
C MET A 1 -3.84 14.56 2.39
N GLU A 2 -4.61 15.29 3.20
CA GLU A 2 -4.06 16.30 4.12
C GLU A 2 -3.47 15.76 5.44
N ARG A 3 -3.98 14.63 5.92
CA ARG A 3 -3.53 13.99 7.17
C ARG A 3 -3.31 12.49 6.99
N LEU A 4 -2.23 11.98 7.57
CA LEU A 4 -1.89 10.56 7.60
C LEU A 4 -2.32 9.97 8.95
N THR A 5 -3.38 9.18 8.96
CA THR A 5 -3.86 8.49 10.18
C THR A 5 -2.93 7.36 10.61
N SER A 6 -3.01 6.94 11.86
CA SER A 6 -2.22 5.81 12.40
C SER A 6 -2.51 4.50 11.67
N GLU A 7 -3.77 4.25 11.30
CA GLU A 7 -4.18 3.09 10.49
C GLU A 7 -3.53 3.12 9.09
N LYS A 8 -3.61 4.27 8.40
CA LYS A 8 -2.97 4.42 7.08
C LYS A 8 -1.45 4.36 7.17
N ALA A 9 -0.84 4.97 8.19
CA ALA A 9 0.60 4.88 8.42
C ALA A 9 1.04 3.44 8.66
N LYS A 10 0.28 2.67 9.46
CA LYS A 10 0.52 1.25 9.70
C LYS A 10 0.50 0.45 8.40
N ALA A 11 -0.56 0.57 7.61
CA ALA A 11 -0.70 -0.14 6.35
C ALA A 11 0.35 0.29 5.31
N MET A 12 0.67 1.59 5.25
CA MET A 12 1.75 2.14 4.42
C MET A 12 3.11 1.52 4.78
N LEU A 13 3.44 1.42 6.07
CA LEU A 13 4.71 0.83 6.50
C LEU A 13 4.79 -0.67 6.24
N ILE A 14 3.67 -1.40 6.34
CA ILE A 14 3.60 -2.81 5.95
C ILE A 14 3.88 -2.94 4.44
N PHE A 15 3.18 -2.16 3.61
CA PHE A 15 3.43 -2.15 2.15
C PHE A 15 4.89 -1.79 1.82
N THR A 16 5.42 -0.74 2.47
CA THR A 16 6.82 -0.32 2.29
C THR A 16 7.80 -1.43 2.65
N ALA A 17 7.53 -2.19 3.71
CA ALA A 17 8.35 -3.32 4.10
C ALA A 17 8.25 -4.47 3.08
N GLU A 18 7.07 -4.78 2.56
CA GLU A 18 6.89 -5.77 1.50
C GLU A 18 7.66 -5.40 0.22
N GLU A 19 7.64 -4.13 -0.19
CA GLU A 19 8.44 -3.65 -1.31
C GLU A 19 9.95 -3.77 -1.06
N LEU A 20 10.41 -3.44 0.15
CA LEU A 20 11.83 -3.62 0.51
C LEU A 20 12.28 -5.09 0.43
N ILE A 21 11.41 -6.03 0.83
CA ILE A 21 11.72 -7.47 0.72
C ILE A 21 11.91 -7.86 -0.74
N LYS A 22 11.08 -7.35 -1.65
CA LYS A 22 11.20 -7.61 -3.11
C LYS A 22 12.51 -7.05 -3.70
N LYS A 23 13.13 -6.07 -3.05
CA LYS A 23 14.38 -5.43 -3.50
C LYS A 23 15.65 -6.03 -2.87
N GLU A 24 15.54 -7.13 -2.12
CA GLU A 24 16.67 -7.78 -1.43
C GLU A 24 17.87 -8.01 -2.36
N GLU A 25 17.68 -8.70 -3.48
CA GLU A 25 18.76 -9.03 -4.43
C GLU A 25 19.37 -7.77 -5.04
N TYR A 26 18.52 -6.83 -5.49
CA TYR A 26 18.96 -5.56 -6.08
C TYR A 26 19.82 -4.73 -5.13
N LEU A 27 19.42 -4.62 -3.87
CA LEU A 27 20.20 -3.92 -2.84
C LEU A 27 21.49 -4.65 -2.50
N GLY A 28 21.47 -5.99 -2.50
CA GLY A 28 22.66 -6.82 -2.34
C GLY A 28 23.67 -6.64 -3.49
N ASP A 29 23.20 -6.49 -4.73
CA ASP A 29 24.04 -6.27 -5.90
C ASP A 29 24.71 -4.89 -5.87
N ILE A 30 23.97 -3.84 -5.50
CA ILE A 30 24.52 -2.50 -5.29
C ILE A 30 25.62 -2.53 -4.22
N ASP A 31 25.32 -3.14 -3.08
CA ASP A 31 26.27 -3.20 -1.97
C ASP A 31 27.49 -4.04 -2.32
N ARG A 32 27.35 -5.15 -3.06
CA ARG A 32 28.50 -5.97 -3.49
C ARG A 32 29.50 -5.19 -4.35
N ALA A 33 29.06 -4.14 -5.03
CA ALA A 33 29.96 -3.30 -5.82
C ALA A 33 30.94 -2.49 -4.95
N ILE A 34 30.56 -2.12 -3.72
CA ILE A 34 31.35 -1.24 -2.84
C ILE A 34 31.37 -1.66 -1.35
N GLY A 35 30.91 -2.86 -1.03
CA GLY A 35 30.68 -3.37 0.32
C GLY A 35 30.87 -4.88 0.35
N ASP A 36 30.15 -5.59 1.22
CA ASP A 36 30.20 -7.05 1.32
C ASP A 36 28.95 -7.76 0.78
N GLY A 37 27.97 -6.99 0.29
CA GLY A 37 26.77 -7.52 -0.36
C GLY A 37 25.71 -8.01 0.62
N ASP A 38 25.84 -7.68 1.91
CA ASP A 38 24.90 -8.11 2.96
C ASP A 38 23.75 -7.11 3.20
N HIS A 39 23.86 -5.89 2.64
CA HIS A 39 22.89 -4.81 2.88
C HIS A 39 21.46 -5.19 2.52
N GLY A 40 21.25 -5.85 1.37
CA GLY A 40 19.92 -6.31 0.94
C GLY A 40 19.29 -7.31 1.90
N ILE A 41 20.07 -8.30 2.36
CA ILE A 41 19.65 -9.29 3.36
C ILE A 41 19.29 -8.59 4.68
N GLY A 42 20.13 -7.65 5.12
CA GLY A 42 19.87 -6.83 6.29
C GLY A 42 18.53 -6.11 6.19
N MET A 43 18.31 -5.37 5.10
CA MET A 43 17.06 -4.63 4.85
C MET A 43 15.83 -5.56 4.80
N SER A 44 15.94 -6.71 4.14
CA SER A 44 14.86 -7.70 4.04
C SER A 44 14.50 -8.29 5.41
N ASN A 45 15.48 -8.62 6.25
CA ASN A 45 15.23 -9.10 7.61
C ASN A 45 14.54 -8.03 8.48
N GLY A 46 15.01 -6.78 8.38
CA GLY A 46 14.39 -5.61 8.98
C GLY A 46 12.94 -5.44 8.59
N ALA A 47 12.67 -5.50 7.28
CA ALA A 47 11.35 -5.34 6.71
C ALA A 47 10.39 -6.49 7.10
N LYS A 48 10.83 -7.75 7.06
CA LYS A 48 10.04 -8.90 7.55
C LYS A 48 9.61 -8.70 9.00
N ALA A 49 10.53 -8.27 9.87
CA ALA A 49 10.21 -7.99 11.26
C ALA A 49 9.21 -6.83 11.44
N ILE A 50 9.26 -5.81 10.58
CA ILE A 50 8.26 -4.74 10.55
C ILE A 50 6.88 -5.30 10.20
N CYS A 51 6.76 -6.13 9.15
CA CYS A 51 5.51 -6.76 8.77
C CYS A 51 4.93 -7.57 9.93
N ASP A 52 5.73 -8.43 10.55
CA ASP A 52 5.31 -9.29 11.65
C ASP A 52 4.77 -8.48 12.84
N VAL A 53 5.50 -7.45 13.27
CA VAL A 53 5.09 -6.63 14.42
C VAL A 53 3.88 -5.77 14.12
N LEU A 54 3.80 -5.18 12.92
CA LEU A 54 2.69 -4.29 12.59
C LEU A 54 1.40 -5.09 12.31
N GLN A 55 1.46 -6.23 11.63
CA GLN A 55 0.26 -7.04 11.33
C GLN A 55 -0.41 -7.56 12.61
N ASN A 56 0.39 -8.02 13.58
CA ASN A 56 -0.14 -8.71 14.76
C ASN A 56 -0.56 -7.79 15.91
N ASP A 57 -0.03 -6.57 15.98
CA ASP A 57 -0.30 -5.68 17.09
C ASP A 57 -1.49 -4.74 16.84
N SER A 58 -2.33 -4.59 17.87
CA SER A 58 -3.24 -3.46 17.99
C SER A 58 -2.44 -2.18 18.20
N ILE A 59 -2.61 -1.20 17.31
CA ILE A 59 -1.89 0.08 17.36
C ILE A 59 -2.93 1.20 17.34
N THR A 60 -2.77 2.16 18.24
CA THR A 60 -3.74 3.25 18.47
C THR A 60 -3.23 4.62 18.07
N ASP A 61 -1.91 4.79 17.91
CA ASP A 61 -1.29 6.10 17.66
C ASP A 61 -0.02 5.99 16.81
N ILE A 62 0.39 7.13 16.25
CA ILE A 62 1.51 7.26 15.32
C ILE A 62 2.86 6.91 15.98
N ASP A 63 3.10 7.35 17.23
CA ASP A 63 4.34 6.99 17.95
C ASP A 63 4.48 5.47 18.00
N GLN A 64 3.41 4.75 18.36
CA GLN A 64 3.42 3.29 18.37
C GLN A 64 3.74 2.68 17.00
N VAL A 65 3.14 3.17 15.90
CA VAL A 65 3.41 2.66 14.53
C VAL A 65 4.91 2.73 14.23
N PHE A 66 5.48 3.92 14.30
CA PHE A 66 6.86 4.15 13.90
C PHE A 66 7.87 3.59 14.90
N LYS A 67 7.58 3.65 16.21
CA LYS A 67 8.46 3.11 17.24
C LYS A 67 8.58 1.60 17.16
N LYS A 68 7.46 0.91 16.93
CA LYS A 68 7.45 -0.55 16.77
C LYS A 68 8.22 -0.96 15.51
N ALA A 69 7.97 -0.30 14.39
CA ALA A 69 8.74 -0.54 13.16
C ALA A 69 10.25 -0.31 13.36
N GLY A 70 10.63 0.80 13.98
CA GLY A 70 12.02 1.12 14.29
C GLY A 70 12.68 0.10 15.22
N MET A 71 11.99 -0.34 16.27
CA MET A 71 12.50 -1.37 17.19
C MET A 71 12.67 -2.72 16.50
N ALA A 72 11.67 -3.17 15.74
CA ALA A 72 11.73 -4.41 14.98
C ALA A 72 12.93 -4.42 14.02
N MET A 73 13.17 -3.32 13.32
CA MET A 73 14.30 -3.16 12.42
C MET A 73 15.65 -3.12 13.16
N MET A 74 15.72 -2.46 14.31
CA MET A 74 16.92 -2.41 15.14
C MET A 74 17.36 -3.79 15.63
N GLU A 75 16.41 -4.65 15.98
CA GLU A 75 16.65 -5.97 16.57
C GLU A 75 16.98 -7.05 15.51
N SER A 76 16.49 -6.89 14.28
CA SER A 76 16.57 -7.92 13.23
C SER A 76 17.65 -7.69 12.17
N MET A 77 17.98 -6.45 11.82
CA MET A 77 18.95 -6.17 10.75
C MET A 77 20.40 -6.49 11.14
N GLY A 78 20.73 -6.37 12.43
CA GLY A 78 22.11 -6.45 12.91
C GLY A 78 23.01 -5.29 12.45
N GLY A 79 24.23 -5.25 12.99
CA GLY A 79 25.28 -4.30 12.58
C GLY A 79 24.96 -2.82 12.84
N ALA A 80 25.77 -1.95 12.24
CA ALA A 80 25.57 -0.50 12.34
C ALA A 80 24.32 -0.03 11.57
N SER A 81 23.96 -0.74 10.50
CA SER A 81 22.83 -0.42 9.62
C SER A 81 21.49 -0.46 10.37
N GLY A 82 21.25 -1.48 11.20
CA GLY A 82 20.00 -1.57 11.99
C GLY A 82 19.82 -0.38 12.95
N VAL A 83 20.89 0.07 13.61
CA VAL A 83 20.84 1.24 14.51
C VAL A 83 20.58 2.54 13.73
N ILE A 84 21.12 2.64 12.51
CA ILE A 84 20.96 3.84 11.69
C ILE A 84 19.53 3.87 11.10
N PHE A 85 19.08 2.81 10.43
CA PHE A 85 17.75 2.75 9.81
C PHE A 85 16.61 2.78 10.84
N SER A 86 16.76 2.16 12.00
CA SER A 86 15.79 2.32 13.09
C SER A 86 15.63 3.78 13.53
N SER A 87 16.69 4.60 13.44
CA SER A 87 16.63 6.02 13.78
C SER A 87 15.70 6.81 12.85
N LEU A 88 15.51 6.35 11.60
CA LEU A 88 14.56 6.96 10.68
C LEU A 88 13.14 6.91 11.26
N PHE A 89 12.69 5.71 11.62
CA PHE A 89 11.35 5.50 12.15
C PHE A 89 11.21 6.10 13.56
N LEU A 90 12.20 5.87 14.45
CA LEU A 90 12.17 6.40 15.81
C LEU A 90 12.13 7.94 15.86
N GLY A 91 12.78 8.63 14.92
CA GLY A 91 12.73 10.09 14.82
C GLY A 91 11.33 10.59 14.51
N VAL A 92 10.64 9.96 13.55
CA VAL A 92 9.26 10.29 13.19
C VAL A 92 8.29 10.02 14.34
N GLY A 93 8.33 8.82 14.93
CA GLY A 93 7.44 8.46 16.05
C GLY A 93 7.60 9.38 17.26
N LYS A 94 8.84 9.71 17.63
CA LYS A 94 9.13 10.60 18.75
C LYS A 94 8.61 12.02 18.51
N ALA A 95 8.77 12.56 17.31
CA ALA A 95 8.31 13.92 16.98
C ALA A 95 6.78 14.01 16.90
N ALA A 96 6.13 12.96 16.37
CA ALA A 96 4.69 12.84 16.29
C ALA A 96 4.01 12.80 17.66
N GLY A 97 4.55 11.98 18.57
CA GLY A 97 3.92 11.68 19.85
C GLY A 97 2.65 10.83 19.71
N LYS A 98 1.85 10.79 20.78
CA LYS A 98 0.66 9.93 20.89
C LYS A 98 -0.57 10.52 20.18
N LYS A 99 -0.45 10.83 18.89
CA LYS A 99 -1.54 11.34 18.04
C LYS A 99 -2.11 10.23 17.16
N GLU A 100 -3.38 10.37 16.80
CA GLU A 100 -4.06 9.45 15.87
C GLU A 100 -3.72 9.76 14.40
N ASP A 101 -3.18 10.93 14.10
CA ASP A 101 -2.75 11.34 12.76
C ASP A 101 -1.54 12.29 12.77
N LEU A 102 -0.99 12.55 11.58
CA LEU A 102 0.05 13.54 11.31
C LEU A 102 -0.30 14.44 10.12
N SER A 103 0.07 15.70 10.21
CA SER A 103 0.19 16.59 9.04
C SER A 103 1.54 16.44 8.33
N VAL A 104 1.63 16.98 7.12
CA VAL A 104 2.90 17.08 6.35
C VAL A 104 4.00 17.77 7.17
N GLU A 105 3.67 18.87 7.84
CA GLU A 105 4.62 19.63 8.68
C GLU A 105 5.17 18.77 9.83
N GLU A 106 4.28 18.03 10.51
CA GLU A 106 4.64 17.18 11.64
C GLU A 106 5.50 15.98 11.20
N PHE A 107 5.17 15.38 10.05
CA PHE A 107 5.98 14.33 9.44
C PHE A 107 7.37 14.87 9.04
N GLY A 108 7.42 16.05 8.43
CA GLY A 108 8.67 16.74 8.09
C GLY A 108 9.55 17.03 9.30
N ALA A 109 8.96 17.49 10.41
CA ALA A 109 9.69 17.69 11.67
C ALA A 109 10.26 16.36 12.21
N GLY A 110 9.51 15.27 12.06
CA GLY A 110 9.96 13.92 12.37
C GLY A 110 11.14 13.45 11.53
N LEU A 111 11.12 13.70 10.22
CA LEU A 111 12.25 13.42 9.33
C LEU A 111 13.49 14.23 9.72
N ARG A 112 13.30 15.48 10.15
CA ARG A 112 14.42 16.31 10.62
C ARG A 112 15.03 15.78 11.91
N GLU A 113 14.22 15.31 12.85
CA GLU A 113 14.70 14.64 14.07
C GLU A 113 15.44 13.34 13.72
N ALA A 114 14.91 12.53 12.79
CA ALA A 114 15.58 11.33 12.29
C ALA A 114 16.96 11.61 11.70
N VAL A 115 17.08 12.63 10.83
CA VAL A 115 18.36 13.09 10.29
C VAL A 115 19.32 13.44 11.42
N ALA A 116 18.89 14.25 12.40
CA ALA A 116 19.73 14.65 13.53
C ALA A 116 20.19 13.44 14.37
N MET A 117 19.32 12.46 14.60
CA MET A 117 19.65 11.22 15.30
C MET A 117 20.71 10.40 14.55
N ILE A 118 20.56 10.25 13.24
CA ILE A 118 21.50 9.52 12.37
C ILE A 118 22.85 10.23 12.35
N GLN A 119 22.88 11.56 12.13
CA GLN A 119 24.11 12.35 12.14
C GLN A 119 24.81 12.30 13.51
N LYS A 120 24.05 12.34 14.61
CA LYS A 120 24.62 12.24 15.96
C LYS A 120 25.31 10.89 16.19
N ARG A 121 24.72 9.79 15.71
CA ARG A 121 25.22 8.42 15.86
C ARG A 121 26.35 8.10 14.86
N GLY A 122 26.11 8.31 13.58
CA GLY A 122 27.00 7.93 12.48
C GLY A 122 28.01 8.99 12.05
N LYS A 123 27.87 10.24 12.49
CA LYS A 123 28.73 11.41 12.18
C LYS A 123 28.79 11.84 10.71
N ALA A 124 28.22 11.07 9.79
CA ALA A 124 28.13 11.38 8.38
C ALA A 124 27.34 12.68 8.12
N GLN A 125 27.68 13.33 7.03
CA GLN A 125 27.07 14.55 6.49
C GLN A 125 26.61 14.31 5.05
N LEU A 126 25.89 15.29 4.50
CA LEU A 126 25.62 15.33 3.06
C LEU A 126 26.95 15.36 2.28
N GLY A 127 27.07 14.52 1.26
CA GLY A 127 28.28 14.35 0.45
C GLY A 127 29.22 13.24 0.92
N ASP A 128 28.88 12.51 1.99
CA ASP A 128 29.77 11.48 2.56
C ASP A 128 29.53 10.06 2.00
N LYS A 129 28.60 9.94 1.03
CA LYS A 129 28.20 8.69 0.39
C LYS A 129 27.56 7.72 1.38
N THR A 130 26.40 8.10 1.90
CA THR A 130 25.60 7.31 2.85
C THR A 130 24.11 7.53 2.61
N MET A 131 23.24 6.86 3.38
CA MET A 131 21.80 7.10 3.33
C MET A 131 21.36 8.55 3.55
N LEU A 132 22.18 9.38 4.21
CA LEU A 132 21.90 10.80 4.41
C LEU A 132 21.89 11.59 3.10
N ASP A 133 22.54 11.09 2.05
CA ASP A 133 22.53 11.72 0.73
C ASP A 133 21.17 11.69 0.04
N SER A 134 20.28 10.78 0.47
CA SER A 134 18.87 10.77 0.06
C SER A 134 17.95 11.30 1.17
N LEU A 135 18.20 10.96 2.43
CA LEU A 135 17.30 11.35 3.52
C LEU A 135 17.30 12.86 3.82
N ILE A 136 18.46 13.53 3.72
CA ILE A 136 18.52 14.98 3.94
C ILE A 136 17.72 15.73 2.85
N PRO A 137 17.92 15.46 1.54
CA PRO A 137 17.06 16.04 0.50
C PRO A 137 15.56 15.80 0.71
N VAL A 138 15.18 14.59 1.12
CA VAL A 138 13.78 14.27 1.46
C VAL A 138 13.26 15.14 2.60
N ALA A 139 13.98 15.20 3.73
CA ALA A 139 13.60 16.03 4.85
C ALA A 139 13.49 17.52 4.44
N ASP A 140 14.40 17.99 3.58
CA ASP A 140 14.40 19.34 3.05
C ASP A 140 13.16 19.67 2.20
N VAL A 141 12.64 18.71 1.41
CA VAL A 141 11.37 18.87 0.67
C VAL A 141 10.22 19.10 1.63
N PHE A 142 10.06 18.22 2.63
CA PHE A 142 9.00 18.34 3.62
C PHE A 142 9.10 19.62 4.47
N GLN A 143 10.30 20.15 4.70
CA GLN A 143 10.49 21.40 5.46
C GLN A 143 10.21 22.66 4.64
N LYS A 144 10.37 22.62 3.31
CA LYS A 144 10.24 23.79 2.43
C LYS A 144 8.90 23.88 1.72
N THR A 145 8.17 22.76 1.64
CA THR A 145 6.88 22.72 0.97
C THR A 145 5.85 23.63 1.64
N GLN A 146 4.95 24.18 0.84
CA GLN A 146 3.73 24.85 1.29
C GLN A 146 2.49 23.98 1.08
N SER A 147 2.64 22.84 0.40
CA SER A 147 1.52 21.91 0.20
C SER A 147 1.21 21.20 1.50
N VAL A 148 -0.08 21.03 1.74
CA VAL A 148 -0.61 20.20 2.83
C VAL A 148 -0.95 18.80 2.35
N ASP A 149 -0.80 18.51 1.05
CA ASP A 149 -1.07 17.19 0.49
C ASP A 149 0.15 16.28 0.58
N PHE A 150 0.04 15.21 1.37
CA PHE A 150 1.08 14.20 1.49
C PHE A 150 1.51 13.59 0.15
N LEU A 151 0.58 13.39 -0.78
CA LEU A 151 0.88 12.72 -2.05
C LEU A 151 1.78 13.60 -2.92
N GLU A 152 1.44 14.89 -3.06
CA GLU A 152 2.24 15.87 -3.81
C GLU A 152 3.64 16.01 -3.20
N VAL A 153 3.72 16.12 -1.87
CA VAL A 153 5.01 16.29 -1.18
C VAL A 153 5.86 15.02 -1.25
N LEU A 154 5.25 13.85 -1.21
CA LEU A 154 5.96 12.58 -1.39
C LEU A 154 6.48 12.41 -2.81
N GLU A 155 5.73 12.82 -3.83
CA GLU A 155 6.20 12.78 -5.22
C GLU A 155 7.51 13.59 -5.38
N GLU A 156 7.53 14.83 -4.85
CA GLU A 156 8.74 15.66 -4.83
C GLU A 156 9.86 15.03 -3.98
N ALA A 157 9.53 14.44 -2.84
CA ALA A 157 10.50 13.80 -1.95
C ALA A 157 11.15 12.58 -2.59
N VAL A 158 10.38 11.76 -3.32
CA VAL A 158 10.88 10.59 -4.07
C VAL A 158 11.90 11.05 -5.12
N GLN A 159 11.58 12.11 -5.86
CA GLN A 159 12.51 12.67 -6.83
C GLN A 159 13.79 13.18 -6.17
N ALA A 160 13.68 13.91 -5.06
CA ALA A 160 14.84 14.37 -4.29
C ALA A 160 15.68 13.21 -3.73
N ALA A 161 15.06 12.12 -3.31
CA ALA A 161 15.75 10.93 -2.82
C ALA A 161 16.59 10.28 -3.92
N TYR A 162 16.01 10.07 -5.11
CA TYR A 162 16.69 9.48 -6.26
C TYR A 162 17.78 10.38 -6.84
N GLU A 163 17.59 11.71 -6.86
CA GLU A 163 18.68 12.64 -7.16
C GLU A 163 19.84 12.50 -6.15
N GLY A 164 19.52 12.28 -4.88
CA GLY A 164 20.48 11.95 -3.84
C GLY A 164 21.28 10.68 -4.17
N VAL A 165 20.60 9.60 -4.56
CA VAL A 165 21.23 8.34 -5.00
C VAL A 165 22.18 8.60 -6.17
N GLU A 166 21.77 9.34 -7.19
CA GLU A 166 22.63 9.65 -8.33
C GLU A 166 23.85 10.48 -7.95
N LYS A 167 23.69 11.44 -7.02
CA LYS A 167 24.82 12.23 -6.50
C LYS A 167 25.84 11.34 -5.76
N THR A 168 25.41 10.28 -5.08
CA THR A 168 26.35 9.38 -4.39
C THR A 168 27.38 8.75 -5.31
N LYS A 169 27.07 8.56 -6.60
CA LYS A 169 28.04 8.05 -7.60
C LYS A 169 29.26 8.95 -7.74
N LYS A 170 29.12 10.25 -7.46
CA LYS A 170 30.20 11.25 -7.57
C LYS A 170 30.95 11.46 -6.25
N TYR A 171 30.52 10.84 -5.17
CA TYR A 171 31.10 11.05 -3.84
C TYR A 171 32.10 9.95 -3.48
N LEU A 172 33.22 10.37 -2.90
CA LEU A 172 34.17 9.47 -2.26
C LEU A 172 33.60 8.99 -0.93
N ALA A 173 33.54 7.67 -0.72
CA ALA A 173 33.00 7.12 0.52
C ALA A 173 33.85 7.49 1.73
N LYS A 174 33.23 8.08 2.76
CA LYS A 174 33.92 8.41 4.03
C LYS A 174 33.55 7.50 5.19
N PHE A 175 32.47 6.73 5.05
CA PHE A 175 31.91 5.85 6.07
C PHE A 175 31.58 4.47 5.51
N GLY A 176 31.23 3.55 6.42
CA GLY A 176 30.88 2.17 6.07
C GLY A 176 32.05 1.38 5.47
N ARG A 177 31.73 0.23 4.89
CA ARG A 177 32.70 -0.64 4.22
C ARG A 177 33.28 0.01 2.96
N ALA A 178 32.47 0.79 2.25
CA ALA A 178 32.86 1.51 1.04
C ALA A 178 34.06 2.46 1.23
N LYS A 179 34.24 3.02 2.44
CA LYS A 179 35.40 3.86 2.78
C LYS A 179 36.74 3.20 2.43
N PHE A 180 36.86 1.88 2.64
CA PHE A 180 38.13 1.18 2.44
C PHE A 180 38.51 1.00 0.96
N LEU A 181 37.60 1.32 0.03
CA LEU A 181 37.84 1.25 -1.41
C LEU A 181 38.45 2.53 -1.99
N GLY A 182 38.44 3.64 -1.24
CA GLY A 182 38.95 4.93 -1.73
C GLY A 182 38.28 5.33 -3.05
N GLU A 183 39.06 5.78 -4.04
CA GLU A 183 38.55 6.22 -5.34
C GLU A 183 37.76 5.15 -6.10
N ARG A 184 37.94 3.86 -5.78
CA ARG A 184 37.15 2.77 -6.37
C ARG A 184 35.67 2.80 -5.97
N SER A 185 35.29 3.63 -4.98
CA SER A 185 33.88 3.88 -4.64
C SER A 185 33.18 4.84 -5.62
N LEU A 186 33.92 5.52 -6.50
CA LEU A 186 33.35 6.43 -7.49
C LEU A 186 32.59 5.66 -8.58
N ASP A 187 31.63 6.33 -9.21
CA ASP A 187 30.72 5.80 -10.23
C ASP A 187 29.83 4.64 -9.77
N LYS A 188 29.76 4.39 -8.46
CA LYS A 188 28.91 3.38 -7.82
C LYS A 188 27.91 4.07 -6.91
N GLN A 189 26.64 3.68 -6.92
CA GLN A 189 25.66 4.26 -6.00
C GLN A 189 25.77 3.63 -4.60
N ASP A 190 25.29 4.34 -3.58
CA ASP A 190 25.22 3.85 -2.20
C ASP A 190 23.95 3.02 -1.95
N ALA A 191 24.10 1.85 -1.32
CA ALA A 191 22.97 0.96 -1.01
C ALA A 191 22.03 1.55 0.06
N GLY A 192 22.58 2.29 1.04
CA GLY A 192 21.80 2.97 2.06
C GLY A 192 20.94 4.10 1.50
N ALA A 193 21.52 4.94 0.64
CA ALA A 193 20.80 6.00 -0.07
C ALA A 193 19.69 5.41 -0.96
N THR A 194 20.02 4.33 -1.68
CA THR A 194 19.04 3.63 -2.52
C THR A 194 17.88 3.06 -1.69
N SER A 195 18.17 2.50 -0.51
CA SER A 195 17.13 1.99 0.38
C SER A 195 16.20 3.09 0.89
N VAL A 196 16.72 4.28 1.17
CA VAL A 196 15.88 5.45 1.51
C VAL A 196 14.99 5.84 0.34
N ALA A 197 15.52 5.91 -0.88
CA ALA A 197 14.70 6.23 -2.05
C ALA A 197 13.56 5.21 -2.25
N ILE A 198 13.85 3.91 -2.14
CA ILE A 198 12.83 2.84 -2.23
C ILE A 198 11.78 2.99 -1.12
N ILE A 199 12.17 3.32 0.11
CA ILE A 199 11.22 3.54 1.21
C ILE A 199 10.22 4.63 0.87
N PHE A 200 10.70 5.80 0.41
CA PHE A 200 9.81 6.91 0.07
C PHE A 200 9.00 6.65 -1.19
N GLU A 201 9.56 5.94 -2.17
CA GLU A 201 8.85 5.50 -3.37
C GLU A 201 7.67 4.59 -3.00
N ALA A 202 7.90 3.58 -2.16
CA ALA A 202 6.83 2.68 -1.72
C ALA A 202 5.77 3.41 -0.85
N MET A 203 6.17 4.36 -0.01
CA MET A 203 5.21 5.22 0.72
C MET A 203 4.35 6.04 -0.23
N HIS A 204 4.96 6.65 -1.25
CA HIS A 204 4.27 7.40 -2.29
C HIS A 204 3.32 6.50 -3.07
N GLU A 205 3.79 5.34 -3.54
CA GLU A 205 2.97 4.34 -4.23
C GLU A 205 1.76 3.94 -3.40
N TYR A 206 1.95 3.55 -2.14
CA TYR A 206 0.86 3.19 -1.24
C TYR A 206 -0.20 4.32 -1.15
N LEU A 207 0.23 5.56 -0.92
CA LEU A 207 -0.69 6.69 -0.77
C LEU A 207 -1.32 7.15 -2.10
N LYS A 208 -0.66 6.88 -3.23
CA LYS A 208 -1.22 7.04 -4.57
C LYS A 208 -2.33 6.02 -4.85
N GLY A 209 -2.39 4.93 -4.08
CA GLY A 209 -3.32 3.80 -4.26
C GLY A 209 -2.62 2.45 -4.38
N GLY A 210 -1.41 2.30 -3.83
CA GLY A 210 -0.52 1.16 -3.99
C GLY A 210 -0.85 -0.08 -3.15
N ILE A 211 -2.01 -0.16 -2.51
CA ILE A 211 -2.72 -1.43 -2.57
C ILE A 211 -3.52 -1.31 -3.86
N MET A 212 -2.98 -1.78 -4.99
CA MET A 212 -3.82 -2.00 -6.16
C MET A 212 -4.97 -2.89 -5.67
N MET A 213 -6.15 -2.31 -5.55
CA MET A 213 -7.32 -3.02 -5.04
C MET A 213 -7.46 -4.29 -5.88
N LYS A 214 -7.44 -5.45 -5.23
CA LYS A 214 -7.59 -6.74 -5.89
C LYS A 214 -9.06 -6.92 -6.21
N VAL A 215 -9.42 -6.78 -7.47
CA VAL A 215 -10.79 -6.90 -7.94
C VAL A 215 -10.98 -8.25 -8.62
N GLY A 216 -11.82 -9.10 -8.03
CA GLY A 216 -12.18 -10.39 -8.60
C GLY A 216 -13.31 -10.26 -9.61
N PHE A 217 -13.13 -10.77 -10.83
CA PHE A 217 -14.15 -10.75 -11.88
C PHE A 217 -14.68 -12.15 -12.17
N GLY A 218 -16.01 -12.32 -12.18
CA GLY A 218 -16.66 -13.59 -12.53
C GLY A 218 -17.84 -13.38 -13.47
N ALA A 219 -18.08 -14.34 -14.37
CA ALA A 219 -19.22 -14.30 -15.28
C ALA A 219 -19.71 -15.69 -15.68
N ASP A 220 -21.01 -15.84 -15.90
CA ASP A 220 -21.57 -16.99 -16.62
C ASP A 220 -21.32 -16.86 -18.14
N GLU A 221 -21.75 -17.87 -18.90
CA GLU A 221 -21.54 -17.92 -20.36
C GLU A 221 -22.17 -16.72 -21.10
N ASN A 222 -23.17 -16.08 -20.51
CA ASN A 222 -23.90 -14.99 -21.13
C ASN A 222 -23.17 -13.64 -21.06
N ALA A 223 -22.13 -13.53 -20.24
CA ALA A 223 -21.47 -12.25 -19.94
C ALA A 223 -19.94 -12.30 -20.01
N VAL A 224 -19.34 -13.32 -20.63
CA VAL A 224 -17.87 -13.49 -20.70
C VAL A 224 -17.18 -12.27 -21.35
N GLU A 225 -17.63 -11.87 -22.55
CA GLU A 225 -17.05 -10.72 -23.26
C GLU A 225 -17.25 -9.42 -22.47
N PHE A 226 -18.46 -9.21 -21.95
CA PHE A 226 -18.80 -8.06 -21.13
C PHE A 226 -17.88 -7.94 -19.90
N LYS A 227 -17.67 -9.05 -19.18
CA LYS A 227 -16.75 -9.13 -18.04
C LYS A 227 -15.30 -8.90 -18.46
N ASN A 228 -14.86 -9.45 -19.59
CA ASN A 228 -13.49 -9.25 -20.08
C ASN A 228 -13.21 -7.76 -20.35
N THR A 229 -14.14 -7.05 -21.00
CA THR A 229 -13.98 -5.61 -21.24
C THR A 229 -13.99 -4.79 -19.95
N LEU A 230 -14.80 -5.17 -18.95
CA LEU A 230 -14.78 -4.51 -17.64
C LEU A 230 -13.48 -4.80 -16.85
N LYS A 231 -12.94 -6.01 -16.98
CA LYS A 231 -11.64 -6.38 -16.42
C LYS A 231 -10.52 -5.51 -17.00
N GLU A 232 -10.44 -5.44 -18.34
CA GLU A 232 -9.43 -4.62 -19.03
C GLU A 232 -9.53 -3.15 -18.60
N TYR A 233 -10.76 -2.63 -18.47
CA TYR A 233 -10.97 -1.27 -17.98
C TYR A 233 -10.52 -1.07 -16.52
N ALA A 234 -10.73 -2.06 -15.65
CA ALA A 234 -10.23 -1.99 -14.27
C ALA A 234 -8.68 -2.03 -14.21
N GLU A 235 -8.04 -2.79 -15.08
CA GLU A 235 -6.57 -2.78 -15.21
C GLU A 235 -6.07 -1.40 -15.68
N GLU A 236 -6.77 -0.76 -16.65
CA GLU A 236 -6.48 0.61 -17.10
C GLU A 236 -6.62 1.66 -15.97
N LEU A 237 -7.57 1.45 -15.06
CA LEU A 237 -7.76 2.30 -13.86
C LEU A 237 -6.72 2.06 -12.76
N GLY A 238 -5.82 1.07 -12.93
CA GLY A 238 -4.74 0.77 -11.98
C GLY A 238 -5.14 -0.19 -10.86
N TYR A 239 -6.09 -1.10 -11.10
CA TYR A 239 -6.46 -2.16 -10.16
C TYR A 239 -5.80 -3.50 -10.50
N GLU A 240 -5.52 -4.32 -9.48
CA GLU A 240 -5.04 -5.70 -9.67
C GLU A 240 -6.26 -6.58 -9.96
N VAL A 241 -6.31 -7.25 -11.10
CA VAL A 241 -7.47 -8.08 -11.45
C VAL A 241 -7.20 -9.56 -11.25
N VAL A 242 -8.15 -10.25 -10.61
CA VAL A 242 -8.20 -11.71 -10.48
C VAL A 242 -9.39 -12.25 -11.27
N ASP A 243 -9.15 -13.14 -12.23
CA ASP A 243 -10.21 -13.70 -13.08
C ASP A 243 -10.73 -15.04 -12.51
N PHE A 244 -11.96 -15.03 -12.01
CA PHE A 244 -12.73 -16.20 -11.54
C PHE A 244 -13.57 -16.82 -12.67
N GLY A 245 -13.16 -16.59 -13.92
CA GLY A 245 -13.90 -16.96 -15.11
C GLY A 245 -13.95 -18.45 -15.43
N TYR A 246 -14.72 -18.70 -16.48
CA TYR A 246 -15.03 -19.98 -17.09
C TYR A 246 -13.84 -20.56 -17.89
N TYR A 247 -13.29 -21.70 -17.47
CA TYR A 247 -12.17 -22.39 -18.15
C TYR A 247 -12.57 -23.76 -18.75
N SER A 248 -13.87 -24.05 -18.88
CA SER A 248 -14.37 -25.38 -19.24
C SER A 248 -15.19 -25.38 -20.54
N ASP A 249 -15.32 -26.51 -21.23
CA ASP A 249 -16.18 -26.62 -22.42
C ASP A 249 -17.66 -26.86 -22.09
N SER A 250 -18.04 -26.91 -20.80
CA SER A 250 -19.38 -27.22 -20.33
C SER A 250 -20.01 -26.06 -19.55
N PRO A 251 -21.31 -25.75 -19.76
CA PRO A 251 -21.98 -24.63 -19.10
C PRO A 251 -21.83 -24.65 -17.58
N VAL A 252 -21.54 -23.49 -16.97
CA VAL A 252 -21.40 -23.33 -15.51
C VAL A 252 -22.48 -22.37 -15.05
N ASP A 253 -23.39 -22.86 -14.20
CA ASP A 253 -24.42 -22.01 -13.63
C ASP A 253 -23.80 -20.89 -12.78
N TYR A 254 -24.30 -19.67 -12.98
CA TYR A 254 -23.86 -18.45 -12.30
C TYR A 254 -23.69 -18.55 -10.76
N PRO A 255 -24.48 -19.35 -9.98
CA PRO A 255 -24.31 -19.40 -8.53
C PRO A 255 -22.94 -19.90 -8.08
N ALA A 256 -22.34 -20.86 -8.79
CA ALA A 256 -21.04 -21.42 -8.41
C ALA A 256 -19.96 -20.32 -8.43
N ILE A 257 -19.92 -19.56 -9.52
CA ILE A 257 -18.99 -18.44 -9.73
C ILE A 257 -19.24 -17.33 -8.70
N ALA A 258 -20.51 -16.99 -8.47
CA ALA A 258 -20.88 -16.00 -7.46
C ALA A 258 -20.40 -16.39 -6.05
N PHE A 259 -20.50 -17.67 -5.68
CA PHE A 259 -20.01 -18.16 -4.40
C PHE A 259 -18.49 -18.14 -4.29
N GLU A 260 -17.76 -18.44 -5.37
CA GLU A 260 -16.30 -18.40 -5.37
C GLU A 260 -15.78 -16.98 -5.14
N VAL A 261 -16.26 -16.01 -5.92
CA VAL A 261 -15.89 -14.59 -5.74
C VAL A 261 -16.30 -14.11 -4.35
N ALA A 262 -17.52 -14.42 -3.89
CA ALA A 262 -17.98 -14.00 -2.57
C ALA A 262 -17.18 -14.61 -1.41
N LYS A 263 -16.73 -15.87 -1.54
CA LYS A 263 -15.83 -16.47 -0.56
C LYS A 263 -14.45 -15.83 -0.60
N ALA A 264 -13.93 -15.51 -1.78
CA ALA A 264 -12.62 -14.88 -1.94
C ALA A 264 -12.58 -13.46 -1.34
N VAL A 265 -13.66 -12.68 -1.51
CA VAL A 265 -13.85 -11.39 -0.82
C VAL A 265 -13.90 -11.61 0.70
N LYS A 266 -14.68 -12.58 1.17
CA LYS A 266 -14.83 -12.85 2.60
C LYS A 266 -13.53 -13.28 3.28
N SER A 267 -12.68 -14.03 2.56
CA SER A 267 -11.37 -14.45 3.04
C SER A 267 -10.28 -13.41 2.82
N GLU A 268 -10.62 -12.20 2.38
CA GLU A 268 -9.69 -11.09 2.15
C GLU A 268 -8.57 -11.43 1.14
N THR A 269 -8.82 -12.40 0.26
CA THR A 269 -7.91 -12.74 -0.85
C THR A 269 -8.07 -11.79 -2.04
N ILE A 270 -9.23 -11.12 -2.12
CA ILE A 270 -9.55 -10.01 -3.02
C ILE A 270 -10.34 -8.96 -2.22
N ASP A 271 -10.26 -7.70 -2.62
CA ASP A 271 -10.88 -6.57 -1.92
C ASP A 271 -12.31 -6.28 -2.37
N ARG A 272 -12.61 -6.54 -3.65
CA ARG A 272 -13.91 -6.32 -4.30
C ARG A 272 -14.23 -7.43 -5.29
N GLY A 273 -15.51 -7.68 -5.52
CA GLY A 273 -15.99 -8.59 -6.55
C GLY A 273 -16.84 -7.89 -7.61
N ILE A 274 -16.65 -8.24 -8.87
CA ILE A 274 -17.45 -7.82 -10.02
C ILE A 274 -18.04 -9.08 -10.67
N LEU A 275 -19.36 -9.23 -10.61
CA LEU A 275 -20.05 -10.40 -11.16
C LEU A 275 -20.97 -10.00 -12.32
N CYS A 276 -20.84 -10.67 -13.46
CA CYS A 276 -21.63 -10.39 -14.64
C CYS A 276 -22.49 -11.60 -15.03
N CYS A 277 -23.77 -11.39 -15.32
CA CYS A 277 -24.59 -12.37 -16.04
C CYS A 277 -25.52 -11.66 -17.01
N GLY A 278 -26.49 -12.36 -17.60
CA GLY A 278 -27.46 -11.73 -18.52
C GLY A 278 -28.13 -10.48 -17.93
N THR A 279 -28.63 -10.54 -16.69
CA THR A 279 -29.30 -9.39 -16.02
C THR A 279 -28.57 -8.85 -14.80
N GLY A 280 -27.60 -9.58 -14.24
CA GLY A 280 -26.93 -9.25 -12.97
C GLY A 280 -27.71 -9.66 -11.71
N ILE A 281 -29.03 -9.82 -11.80
CA ILE A 281 -29.92 -10.13 -10.66
C ILE A 281 -29.51 -11.45 -9.97
N GLY A 282 -29.31 -12.51 -10.77
CA GLY A 282 -28.98 -13.84 -10.25
C GLY A 282 -27.67 -13.85 -9.47
N MET A 283 -26.66 -13.18 -10.01
CA MET A 283 -25.36 -13.02 -9.36
C MET A 283 -25.49 -12.32 -8.01
N ALA A 284 -26.25 -11.23 -7.93
CA ALA A 284 -26.49 -10.52 -6.67
C ALA A 284 -27.19 -11.42 -5.64
N ILE A 285 -28.23 -12.15 -6.04
CA ILE A 285 -28.97 -13.05 -5.15
C ILE A 285 -28.05 -14.15 -4.60
N ALA A 286 -27.24 -14.77 -5.46
CA ALA A 286 -26.33 -15.86 -5.07
C ALA A 286 -25.20 -15.36 -4.17
N ALA A 287 -24.50 -14.30 -4.54
CA ALA A 287 -23.40 -13.74 -3.74
C ALA A 287 -23.85 -13.35 -2.32
N ASN A 288 -25.04 -12.75 -2.20
CA ASN A 288 -25.66 -12.40 -0.90
C ASN A 288 -26.02 -13.61 -0.02
N LYS A 289 -25.87 -14.87 -0.49
CA LYS A 289 -26.04 -16.07 0.35
C LYS A 289 -24.77 -16.43 1.12
N VAL A 290 -23.62 -15.85 0.77
CA VAL A 290 -22.39 -16.04 1.53
C VAL A 290 -22.43 -15.14 2.76
N PRO A 291 -22.42 -15.69 4.00
CA PRO A 291 -22.61 -14.89 5.19
C PRO A 291 -21.57 -13.77 5.31
N GLY A 292 -22.00 -12.54 5.57
CA GLY A 292 -21.15 -11.36 5.64
C GLY A 292 -21.01 -10.56 4.35
N ILE A 293 -21.38 -11.14 3.21
CA ILE A 293 -21.25 -10.50 1.91
C ILE A 293 -22.51 -9.72 1.56
N ARG A 294 -22.31 -8.50 1.04
CA ARG A 294 -23.36 -7.67 0.44
C ARG A 294 -23.02 -7.42 -1.02
N ALA A 295 -23.89 -7.87 -1.90
CA ALA A 295 -23.81 -7.66 -3.34
C ALA A 295 -24.94 -6.75 -3.83
N ALA A 296 -24.62 -5.79 -4.68
CA ALA A 296 -25.57 -4.85 -5.27
C ALA A 296 -25.57 -4.94 -6.80
N GLN A 297 -26.75 -4.94 -7.41
CA GLN A 297 -26.88 -4.76 -8.86
C GLN A 297 -26.87 -3.28 -9.17
N LEU A 298 -25.93 -2.87 -10.03
CA LEU A 298 -25.75 -1.45 -10.35
C LEU A 298 -26.46 -1.14 -11.66
N THR A 299 -27.30 -0.10 -11.66
CA THR A 299 -28.05 0.32 -12.86
C THR A 299 -27.87 1.80 -13.19
N ASP A 300 -27.34 2.59 -12.25
CA ASP A 300 -27.14 4.03 -12.37
C ASP A 300 -26.01 4.48 -11.42
N ILE A 301 -25.41 5.63 -11.75
CA ILE A 301 -24.21 6.16 -11.07
C ILE A 301 -24.48 6.43 -9.58
N TYR A 302 -25.67 6.94 -9.25
CA TYR A 302 -26.02 7.19 -7.86
C TYR A 302 -26.08 5.87 -7.06
N SER A 303 -26.69 4.83 -7.62
CA SER A 303 -26.70 3.51 -7.00
C SER A 303 -25.30 2.90 -6.89
N ALA A 304 -24.41 3.14 -7.86
CA ALA A 304 -23.00 2.70 -7.81
C ALA A 304 -22.26 3.34 -6.62
N GLU A 305 -22.36 4.66 -6.46
CA GLU A 305 -21.81 5.39 -5.31
C GLU A 305 -22.40 4.87 -3.98
N ARG A 306 -23.73 4.76 -3.92
CA ARG A 306 -24.46 4.38 -2.70
C ARG A 306 -24.28 2.91 -2.33
N ALA A 307 -23.86 2.04 -3.25
CA ALA A 307 -23.51 0.66 -2.96
C ALA A 307 -22.37 0.59 -1.92
N GLN A 308 -21.35 1.43 -2.06
CA GLN A 308 -20.32 1.58 -1.02
C GLN A 308 -20.83 2.43 0.14
N LEU A 309 -21.12 3.71 -0.11
CA LEU A 309 -21.32 4.72 0.94
C LEU A 309 -22.54 4.50 1.86
N SER A 310 -23.49 3.64 1.48
CA SER A 310 -24.64 3.29 2.34
C SER A 310 -24.72 1.84 2.75
N ASN A 311 -24.22 0.95 1.92
CA ASN A 311 -24.51 -0.47 2.07
C ASN A 311 -23.25 -1.28 2.35
N ASN A 312 -22.05 -0.67 2.21
CA ASN A 312 -20.78 -1.36 2.31
C ASN A 312 -20.86 -2.68 1.51
N ALA A 313 -21.27 -2.58 0.23
CA ALA A 313 -21.45 -3.71 -0.65
C ALA A 313 -20.09 -4.10 -1.24
N GLN A 314 -19.55 -5.25 -0.87
CA GLN A 314 -18.24 -5.71 -1.34
C GLN A 314 -18.27 -6.19 -2.80
N ILE A 315 -19.47 -6.46 -3.34
CA ILE A 315 -19.63 -6.98 -4.70
C ILE A 315 -20.61 -6.12 -5.50
N ALA A 316 -20.19 -5.72 -6.69
CA ALA A 316 -21.07 -5.13 -7.70
C ALA A 316 -21.45 -6.19 -8.75
N THR A 317 -22.68 -6.11 -9.25
CA THR A 317 -23.17 -7.01 -10.29
C THR A 317 -23.74 -6.27 -11.48
N PHE A 318 -23.48 -6.81 -12.68
CA PHE A 318 -23.82 -6.20 -13.96
C PHE A 318 -24.61 -7.16 -14.85
N GLY A 319 -25.46 -6.59 -15.70
CA GLY A 319 -26.31 -7.32 -16.64
C GLY A 319 -25.93 -7.05 -18.08
N ALA A 320 -25.27 -8.03 -18.74
CA ALA A 320 -24.79 -7.90 -20.11
C ALA A 320 -25.89 -7.70 -21.16
N PHE A 321 -27.13 -8.15 -20.90
CA PHE A 321 -28.26 -7.99 -21.82
C PHE A 321 -29.04 -6.71 -21.61
N VAL A 322 -28.82 -6.02 -20.48
CA VAL A 322 -29.63 -4.87 -20.05
C VAL A 322 -28.81 -3.60 -19.86
N GLN A 323 -27.49 -3.66 -20.03
CA GLN A 323 -26.58 -2.52 -19.90
C GLN A 323 -25.65 -2.42 -21.11
N GLY A 324 -25.43 -1.19 -21.58
CA GLY A 324 -24.36 -0.90 -22.55
C GLY A 324 -22.99 -0.91 -21.86
N ILE A 325 -21.96 -1.38 -22.57
CA ILE A 325 -20.62 -1.57 -21.99
C ILE A 325 -20.00 -0.26 -21.48
N ASP A 326 -20.15 0.85 -22.20
CA ASP A 326 -19.61 2.15 -21.75
C ASP A 326 -20.32 2.68 -20.51
N SER A 327 -21.64 2.46 -20.41
CA SER A 327 -22.37 2.78 -19.18
C SER A 327 -21.88 1.92 -18.01
N ALA A 328 -21.61 0.64 -18.24
CA ALA A 328 -21.09 -0.25 -17.20
C ALA A 328 -19.66 0.13 -16.76
N LYS A 329 -18.80 0.62 -17.67
CA LYS A 329 -17.49 1.18 -17.32
C LYS A 329 -17.60 2.36 -16.37
N LEU A 330 -18.49 3.31 -16.65
CA LEU A 330 -18.74 4.46 -15.76
C LEU A 330 -19.24 4.02 -14.38
N LEU A 331 -20.15 3.04 -14.34
CA LEU A 331 -20.64 2.47 -13.08
C LEU A 331 -19.55 1.74 -12.30
N LEU A 332 -18.66 1.03 -12.99
CA LEU A 332 -17.54 0.32 -12.39
C LEU A 332 -16.54 1.30 -11.75
N GLU A 333 -16.15 2.34 -12.47
CA GLU A 333 -15.26 3.40 -11.98
C GLU A 333 -15.86 4.11 -10.76
N GLU A 334 -17.13 4.51 -10.84
CA GLU A 334 -17.83 5.12 -9.71
C GLU A 334 -17.88 4.16 -8.51
N TYR A 335 -18.12 2.87 -8.72
CA TYR A 335 -18.17 1.92 -7.62
C TYR A 335 -16.81 1.68 -6.96
N LEU A 336 -15.75 1.50 -7.76
CA LEU A 336 -14.40 1.15 -7.29
C LEU A 336 -13.67 2.35 -6.67
N SER A 337 -14.01 3.58 -7.04
CA SER A 337 -13.44 4.80 -6.45
C SER A 337 -13.95 5.08 -5.02
N GLN A 338 -14.99 4.38 -4.58
CA GLN A 338 -15.67 4.65 -3.32
C GLN A 338 -15.26 3.70 -2.19
N SER A 339 -15.24 4.21 -0.97
CA SER A 339 -14.91 3.45 0.25
C SER A 339 -15.93 3.70 1.35
N PHE A 340 -16.29 2.65 2.08
CA PHE A 340 -17.18 2.78 3.22
C PHE A 340 -16.41 3.28 4.47
N GLU A 341 -16.97 4.25 5.16
CA GLU A 341 -16.45 4.76 6.43
C GLU A 341 -17.29 4.26 7.62
N ALA A 342 -16.61 3.75 8.65
CA ALA A 342 -17.23 3.38 9.91
C ALA A 342 -17.76 4.63 10.65
N GLY A 343 -18.74 4.46 11.54
CA GLY A 343 -19.38 5.56 12.29
C GLY A 343 -20.41 6.37 11.50
N THR A 344 -20.63 6.08 10.22
CA THR A 344 -21.62 6.79 9.40
C THR A 344 -23.05 6.45 9.81
N ARG A 345 -24.02 7.33 9.46
CA ARG A 345 -25.46 7.07 9.65
C ARG A 345 -25.96 5.77 9.01
N SER A 346 -25.20 5.24 8.05
CA SER A 346 -25.49 4.02 7.33
C SER A 346 -25.10 2.76 8.09
N GLU A 347 -24.05 2.83 8.93
CA GLU A 347 -23.52 1.70 9.69
C GLU A 347 -24.59 1.04 10.57
N ARG A 348 -25.43 1.83 11.24
CA ARG A 348 -26.56 1.32 12.04
C ARG A 348 -27.47 0.39 11.23
N LYS A 349 -27.75 0.73 9.96
CA LYS A 349 -28.62 -0.08 9.08
C LYS A 349 -27.91 -1.36 8.64
N ILE A 350 -26.62 -1.27 8.33
CA ILE A 350 -25.80 -2.43 7.98
C ILE A 350 -25.74 -3.40 9.17
N ASN A 351 -25.52 -2.89 10.39
CA ASN A 351 -25.51 -3.69 11.60
C ASN A 351 -26.83 -4.43 11.83
N GLN A 352 -27.98 -3.79 11.57
CA GLN A 352 -29.28 -4.49 11.64
C GLN A 352 -29.38 -5.67 10.66
N ILE A 353 -28.89 -5.51 9.42
CA ILE A 353 -28.86 -6.58 8.42
C ILE A 353 -27.94 -7.72 8.89
N MET A 354 -26.76 -7.36 9.38
CA MET A 354 -25.74 -8.31 9.86
C MET A 354 -26.20 -9.07 11.11
N ASP A 355 -26.87 -8.40 12.03
CA ASP A 355 -27.39 -9.02 13.25
C ASP A 355 -28.55 -9.98 12.93
N TYR A 356 -29.40 -9.64 11.95
CA TYR A 356 -30.41 -10.55 11.45
C TYR A 356 -29.78 -11.83 10.87
N GLU A 357 -28.78 -11.69 10.00
CA GLU A 357 -28.07 -12.83 9.41
C GLU A 357 -27.42 -13.73 10.47
N LYS A 358 -26.71 -13.15 11.45
CA LYS A 358 -26.09 -13.91 12.55
C LYS A 358 -27.09 -14.73 13.36
N ASN A 359 -28.33 -14.24 13.51
CA ASN A 359 -29.37 -14.94 14.25
C ASN A 359 -29.98 -16.11 13.48
N LEU A 360 -29.82 -16.16 12.14
CA LEU A 360 -30.25 -17.31 11.32
C LEU A 360 -29.26 -18.49 11.38
N ALA A 361 -28.01 -18.24 11.81
CA ALA A 361 -26.95 -19.25 11.88
C ALA A 361 -26.87 -19.97 13.25
N LYS A 362 -27.75 -19.61 14.19
CA LYS A 362 -27.97 -20.32 15.47
C LYS A 362 -29.15 -21.26 15.31
#